data_AF-A0A7Y2CRN0-F1
#
_entry.id   AF-A0A7Y2CRN0-F1
#
_cell.length_a   1.000
_cell.length_b   1.000
_cell.length_c   1.000
_cell.angle_alpha   90.00
_cell.angle_beta   90.00
_cell.angle_gamma   90.00
#
_symmetry.space_group_name_H-M   'P 1'
#
loop_
_entity.id
_entity.type
_entity.pdbx_description
1 polymer ?
#
loop_
_entity_poly.entity_id
_entity_poly.type
_entity_poly.pdbx_seq_one_letter_code
_entity_poly.pdbx_strand_id
1 'polypeptide(L)'
;MHVLASVPANLPSGYHRDLQLTKAAVMQSVLTTADLIEAFKNVLPGIEFDRDRMRQACGPELLATGRAMEMVRDGTPFREAYRAAAKMSGLHEQVPDDVLKTYLVDGYPGRADVAAIRKRRRPLDKWIQEAGGSDTPG
;
A
#
# COMPACT_ATOMS: atom_id res chain seq x y z
N MET A 1 -2.85 -23.36 1.80
CA MET A 1 -3.12 -22.70 3.10
C MET A 1 -4.07 -23.48 4.00
N HIS A 2 -5.26 -23.91 3.56
CA HIS A 2 -6.22 -24.62 4.43
C HIS A 2 -5.62 -25.85 5.14
N VAL A 3 -4.89 -26.71 4.41
CA VAL A 3 -4.24 -27.92 4.95
C VAL A 3 -3.23 -27.63 6.08
N LEU A 4 -2.53 -26.49 6.03
CA LEU A 4 -1.54 -26.13 7.05
C LEU A 4 -2.20 -25.72 8.38
N ALA A 5 -3.41 -25.18 8.32
CA ALA A 5 -4.16 -24.79 9.51
C ALA A 5 -5.03 -25.93 10.06
N SER A 6 -5.61 -26.76 9.19
CA SER A 6 -6.61 -27.76 9.59
C SER A 6 -6.01 -29.09 10.04
N VAL A 7 -4.93 -29.57 9.39
CA VAL A 7 -4.34 -30.89 9.72
C VAL A 7 -3.70 -30.91 11.11
N PRO A 8 -2.90 -29.91 11.53
CA PRO A 8 -2.30 -29.92 12.87
C PRO A 8 -3.30 -29.67 14.01
N ALA A 9 -4.43 -29.00 13.73
CA ALA A 9 -5.34 -28.49 14.75
C ALA A 9 -6.09 -29.57 15.55
N ASN A 10 -6.21 -30.79 14.99
CA ASN A 10 -6.97 -31.87 15.62
C ASN A 10 -6.10 -33.10 15.96
N LEU A 11 -4.77 -32.93 16.02
CA LEU A 11 -3.83 -34.00 16.34
C LEU A 11 -3.34 -33.87 17.79
N PRO A 12 -3.37 -34.94 18.60
CA PRO A 12 -2.78 -34.93 19.94
C PRO A 12 -1.24 -34.81 19.86
N SER A 13 -0.57 -34.58 20.99
CA SER A 13 0.90 -34.48 21.01
C SER A 13 1.58 -35.76 20.49
N GLY A 14 2.66 -35.62 19.73
CA GLY A 14 3.47 -36.73 19.23
C GLY A 14 3.64 -36.70 17.71
N TYR A 15 4.21 -37.79 17.17
CA TYR A 15 4.35 -37.96 15.73
C TYR A 15 3.06 -38.48 15.11
N HIS A 16 2.57 -37.79 14.08
CA HIS A 16 1.42 -38.21 13.28
C HIS A 16 1.78 -38.21 11.80
N ARG A 17 1.44 -39.30 11.10
CA ARG A 17 1.74 -39.47 9.66
C ARG A 17 1.05 -38.38 8.82
N ASP A 18 -0.12 -37.91 9.25
CA ASP A 18 -0.91 -36.86 8.60
C ASP A 18 -0.14 -35.54 8.43
N LEU A 19 0.81 -35.23 9.33
CA LEU A 19 1.68 -34.06 9.20
C LEU A 19 2.52 -34.08 7.92
N GLN A 20 2.70 -35.24 7.27
CA GLN A 20 3.41 -35.32 5.99
C GLN A 20 2.70 -34.53 4.88
N LEU A 21 1.37 -34.40 4.95
CA LEU A 21 0.58 -33.62 3.99
C LEU A 21 0.96 -32.13 3.98
N THR A 22 1.53 -31.62 5.08
CA THR A 22 1.98 -30.22 5.17
C THR A 22 3.17 -29.93 4.26
N LYS A 23 4.03 -30.92 3.97
CA LYS A 23 5.26 -30.74 3.18
C LYS A 23 4.96 -30.23 1.78
N ALA A 24 4.05 -30.90 1.07
CA ALA A 24 3.65 -30.50 -0.27
C ALA A 24 3.05 -29.09 -0.28
N ALA A 25 2.20 -28.78 0.71
CA ALA A 25 1.59 -27.45 0.84
C ALA A 25 2.62 -26.34 1.11
N VAL A 26 3.63 -26.59 1.95
CA VAL A 26 4.72 -25.64 2.21
C VAL A 26 5.59 -25.47 0.96
N MET A 27 6.06 -26.56 0.36
CA MET A 27 6.92 -26.52 -0.83
C MET A 27 6.25 -25.77 -1.97
N GLN A 28 4.98 -26.09 -2.26
CA GLN A 28 4.23 -25.40 -3.31
C GLN A 28 4.08 -23.91 -3.01
N SER A 29 3.84 -23.53 -1.76
CA SER A 29 3.70 -22.11 -1.38
C SER A 29 5.01 -21.35 -1.57
N VAL A 30 6.15 -21.96 -1.25
CA VAL A 30 7.48 -21.37 -1.47
C VAL A 30 7.74 -21.19 -2.96
N LEU A 31 7.55 -22.24 -3.76
CA LEU A 31 7.77 -22.21 -5.22
C LEU A 31 6.89 -21.16 -5.90
N THR A 32 5.57 -21.19 -5.65
CA THR A 32 4.65 -20.20 -6.22
C THR A 32 4.99 -18.78 -5.80
N THR A 33 5.43 -18.57 -4.55
CA THR A 33 5.84 -17.23 -4.09
C THR A 33 7.11 -16.77 -4.82
N ALA A 34 8.07 -17.66 -5.03
CA ALA A 34 9.28 -17.36 -5.79
C ALA A 34 8.95 -16.96 -7.24
N ASP A 35 8.12 -17.74 -7.92
CA ASP A 35 7.66 -17.47 -9.29
C ASP A 35 6.95 -16.10 -9.38
N LEU A 36 6.09 -15.78 -8.41
CA LEU A 36 5.40 -14.49 -8.36
C LEU A 36 6.39 -13.34 -8.14
N ILE A 37 7.35 -13.48 -7.23
CA ILE A 37 8.38 -12.45 -7.00
C ILE A 37 9.19 -12.22 -8.27
N GLU A 38 9.57 -13.28 -9.00
CA GLU A 38 10.27 -13.16 -10.28
C GLU A 38 9.43 -12.44 -11.33
N ALA A 39 8.16 -12.80 -11.46
CA ALA A 39 7.22 -12.10 -12.34
C ALA A 39 7.12 -10.60 -11.99
N PHE A 40 7.01 -10.26 -10.71
CA PHE A 40 6.98 -8.85 -10.26
C PHE A 40 8.28 -8.11 -10.58
N LYS A 41 9.45 -8.75 -10.45
CA LYS A 41 10.75 -8.15 -10.83
C LYS A 41 10.78 -7.77 -12.31
N ASN A 42 10.11 -8.52 -13.17
CA ASN A 42 10.04 -8.26 -14.61
C ASN A 42 8.95 -7.24 -14.97
N VAL A 43 7.80 -7.26 -14.29
CA VAL A 43 6.66 -6.38 -14.59
C VAL A 43 6.86 -4.97 -14.03
N LEU A 44 7.30 -4.85 -12.77
CA LEU A 44 7.38 -3.54 -12.07
C LEU A 44 8.20 -2.48 -12.84
N PRO A 45 9.36 -2.79 -13.45
CA PRO A 45 10.14 -1.79 -14.20
C PRO A 45 9.42 -1.25 -15.44
N GLY A 46 8.49 -2.02 -16.02
CA GLY A 46 7.72 -1.63 -17.20
C GLY A 46 6.43 -0.86 -16.88
N ILE A 47 6.14 -0.57 -15.60
CA ILE A 47 4.95 0.20 -15.23
C ILE A 47 5.19 1.69 -15.52
N GLU A 48 4.35 2.24 -16.39
CA GLU A 48 4.30 3.67 -16.67
C GLU A 48 3.04 4.30 -16.06
N PHE A 49 3.19 5.54 -15.56
CA PHE A 49 2.09 6.29 -14.96
C PHE A 49 1.61 7.40 -15.89
N ASP A 50 0.36 7.33 -16.31
CA ASP A 50 -0.31 8.40 -17.05
C ASP A 50 -0.67 9.55 -16.09
N ARG A 51 0.20 10.56 -16.06
CA ARG A 51 0.07 11.70 -15.14
C ARG A 51 -1.20 12.51 -15.40
N ASP A 52 -1.65 12.60 -16.65
CA ASP A 52 -2.80 13.40 -17.02
C ASP A 52 -4.09 12.71 -16.59
N ARG A 53 -4.21 11.40 -16.83
CA ARG A 53 -5.33 10.61 -16.29
C ARG A 53 -5.35 10.58 -14.77
N MET A 54 -4.19 10.46 -14.12
CA MET A 54 -4.10 10.51 -12.67
C MET A 54 -4.58 11.85 -12.11
N ARG A 55 -4.20 12.98 -12.74
CA ARG A 55 -4.68 14.31 -12.36
C ARG A 55 -6.17 14.47 -12.59
N GLN A 56 -6.68 13.99 -13.73
CA GLN A 56 -8.13 14.03 -14.03
C GLN A 56 -8.97 13.18 -13.06
N ALA A 57 -8.39 12.10 -12.53
CA ALA A 57 -9.04 11.28 -11.51
C ALA A 57 -9.03 11.93 -10.11
N CYS A 58 -8.23 12.97 -9.87
CA CYS A 58 -8.23 13.72 -8.62
C CYS A 58 -9.42 14.69 -8.58
N GLY A 59 -10.56 14.21 -8.09
CA GLY A 59 -11.75 15.03 -7.91
C GLY A 59 -11.80 15.83 -6.59
N PRO A 60 -12.74 16.79 -6.49
CA PRO A 60 -12.89 17.68 -5.35
C PRO A 60 -13.22 16.95 -4.03
N GLU A 61 -13.83 15.77 -4.09
CA GLU A 61 -14.07 14.89 -2.94
C GLU A 61 -12.78 14.52 -2.18
N LEU A 62 -11.63 14.45 -2.86
CA LEU A 62 -10.33 14.21 -2.24
C LEU A 62 -9.97 15.30 -1.22
N LEU A 63 -10.52 16.51 -1.39
CA LEU A 63 -10.26 17.68 -0.56
C LEU A 63 -11.34 17.99 0.47
N ALA A 64 -12.41 17.19 0.55
CA ALA A 64 -13.53 17.45 1.47
C ALA A 64 -13.07 17.58 2.92
N THR A 65 -12.15 16.70 3.35
CA THR A 65 -11.54 16.76 4.68
C THR A 65 -10.73 18.04 4.88
N GLY A 66 -9.96 18.47 3.89
CA GLY A 66 -9.20 19.72 3.93
C GLY A 66 -10.10 20.94 4.16
N ARG A 67 -11.21 21.01 3.41
CA ARG A 67 -12.21 22.08 3.55
C ARG A 67 -12.90 22.08 4.90
N ALA A 68 -13.25 20.90 5.43
CA ALA A 68 -13.77 20.82 6.79
C ALA A 68 -12.76 21.37 7.80
N MET A 69 -11.46 21.10 7.62
CA MET A 69 -10.42 21.59 8.53
C MET A 69 -10.21 23.10 8.41
N GLU A 70 -10.35 23.67 7.21
CA GLU A 70 -10.34 25.13 7.01
C GLU A 70 -11.47 25.80 7.79
N MET A 71 -12.70 25.29 7.67
CA MET A 71 -13.86 25.80 8.42
C MET A 71 -13.65 25.71 9.95
N VAL A 72 -13.02 24.62 10.41
CA VAL A 72 -12.68 24.44 11.83
C VAL A 72 -11.64 25.46 12.28
N ARG A 73 -10.62 25.70 11.46
CA ARG A 73 -9.60 26.72 11.74
C ARG A 73 -10.23 28.11 11.83
N ASP A 74 -11.26 28.37 11.04
CA ASP A 74 -11.99 29.64 11.02
C ASP A 74 -13.07 29.74 12.12
N GLY A 75 -13.15 28.74 13.01
CA GLY A 75 -13.97 28.75 14.23
C GLY A 75 -15.24 27.92 14.20
N THR A 76 -15.52 27.22 13.09
CA THR A 76 -16.70 26.35 12.97
C THR A 76 -16.51 25.08 13.82
N PRO A 77 -17.50 24.66 14.63
CA PRO A 77 -17.42 23.37 15.32
C PRO A 77 -17.23 22.22 14.33
N PHE A 78 -16.30 21.30 14.63
CA PHE A 78 -15.93 20.19 13.74
C PHE A 78 -17.12 19.43 13.16
N ARG A 79 -18.14 19.13 13.97
CA ARG A 79 -19.32 18.38 13.54
C ARG A 79 -20.11 19.11 12.44
N GLU A 80 -20.15 20.43 12.49
CA GLU A 80 -20.83 21.26 11.51
C GLU A 80 -20.00 21.38 10.23
N ALA A 81 -18.70 21.64 10.36
CA ALA A 81 -17.76 21.68 9.25
C ALA A 81 -17.74 20.35 8.46
N TYR A 82 -17.73 19.21 9.16
CA TYR A 82 -17.77 17.89 8.53
C TYR A 82 -19.08 17.64 7.76
N ARG A 83 -20.23 18.04 8.35
CA ARG A 83 -21.54 17.95 7.69
C ARG A 83 -21.63 18.88 6.48
N ALA A 84 -21.02 20.06 6.53
CA ALA A 84 -20.96 20.99 5.41
C ALA A 84 -20.10 20.42 4.27
N ALA A 85 -18.91 19.91 4.58
CA ALA A 85 -18.03 19.28 3.60
C ALA A 85 -18.66 18.04 2.93
N ALA A 86 -19.40 17.23 3.69
CA ALA A 86 -20.14 16.08 3.13
C ALA A 86 -21.25 16.48 2.14
N LYS A 87 -21.79 17.70 2.24
CA LYS A 87 -22.76 18.22 1.26
C LYS A 87 -22.10 18.82 0.01
N MET A 88 -20.79 19.10 0.08
CA MET A 88 -20.01 19.61 -1.05
C MET A 88 -19.48 18.47 -1.96
N SER A 89 -19.49 17.22 -1.49
CA SER A 89 -19.14 16.06 -2.33
C SER A 89 -20.19 15.89 -3.43
N GLY A 90 -19.84 16.23 -4.66
CA GLY A 90 -20.75 16.24 -5.81
C GLY A 90 -20.76 17.57 -6.59
N LEU A 91 -20.14 18.62 -6.04
CA LEU A 91 -19.87 19.84 -6.81
C LEU A 91 -18.59 19.62 -7.63
N HIS A 92 -18.69 19.67 -8.97
CA HIS A 92 -17.56 19.59 -9.90
C HIS A 92 -16.72 20.87 -9.88
N GLU A 93 -16.16 21.18 -8.72
CA GLU A 93 -15.22 22.29 -8.60
C GLU A 93 -13.83 21.79 -8.98
N GLN A 94 -13.15 22.54 -9.84
CA GLN A 94 -11.77 22.25 -10.17
C GLN A 94 -10.93 22.40 -8.91
N VAL A 95 -10.17 21.36 -8.58
CA VAL A 95 -9.16 21.41 -7.52
C VAL A 95 -8.06 22.38 -7.96
N PRO A 96 -7.82 23.50 -7.25
CA PRO A 96 -6.69 24.36 -7.58
C PRO A 96 -5.37 23.60 -7.47
N ASP A 97 -4.48 23.77 -8.45
CA ASP A 97 -3.20 23.06 -8.54
C ASP A 97 -2.29 23.28 -7.32
N ASP A 98 -2.49 24.37 -6.59
CA ASP A 98 -1.71 24.76 -5.42
C ASP A 98 -2.31 24.28 -4.09
N VAL A 99 -3.52 23.67 -4.07
CA VAL A 99 -4.13 23.17 -2.82
C VAL A 99 -3.20 22.21 -2.10
N LEU A 100 -2.43 21.38 -2.82
CA LEU A 100 -1.52 20.45 -2.18
C LEU A 100 -0.42 21.14 -1.34
N LYS A 101 -0.17 22.44 -1.55
CA LYS A 101 0.78 23.24 -0.76
C LYS A 101 0.23 23.62 0.62
N THR A 102 -1.09 23.57 0.83
CA THR A 102 -1.70 23.89 2.13
C THR A 102 -1.46 22.78 3.16
N TYR A 103 -1.23 21.55 2.70
CA TYR A 103 -0.85 20.44 3.57
C TYR A 103 0.61 20.55 3.98
N LEU A 104 0.84 20.87 5.25
CA LEU A 104 2.18 21.07 5.80
C LEU A 104 2.75 19.81 6.47
N VAL A 105 1.94 18.79 6.70
CA VAL A 105 2.32 17.58 7.44
C VAL A 105 2.54 16.41 6.48
N ASP A 106 3.52 15.57 6.81
CA ASP A 106 3.83 14.34 6.08
C ASP A 106 2.68 13.32 6.20
N GLY A 107 2.44 12.55 5.14
CA GLY A 107 1.34 11.58 5.05
C GLY A 107 0.01 12.15 4.55
N TYR A 108 -0.06 13.47 4.29
CA TYR A 108 -1.19 14.10 3.64
C TYR A 108 -1.14 13.98 2.11
N PRO A 109 -2.28 14.18 1.40
CA PRO A 109 -2.30 14.21 -0.06
C PRO A 109 -1.21 15.13 -0.63
N GLY A 110 -0.39 14.62 -1.55
CA GLY A 110 0.73 15.36 -2.13
C GLY A 110 2.03 15.35 -1.30
N ARG A 111 2.04 14.84 -0.06
CA ARG A 111 3.23 14.74 0.82
C ARG A 111 3.50 13.33 1.32
N ALA A 112 3.89 12.44 0.41
CA ALA A 112 4.13 11.02 0.72
C ALA A 112 5.41 10.70 1.55
N ASP A 113 6.09 11.70 2.14
CA ASP A 113 7.36 11.55 2.89
C ASP A 113 8.34 10.52 2.27
N VAL A 114 8.66 10.76 1.00
CA VAL A 114 9.56 9.89 0.23
C VAL A 114 10.95 9.84 0.88
N ALA A 115 11.34 10.88 1.61
CA ALA A 115 12.61 10.93 2.33
C ALA A 115 12.67 9.91 3.48
N ALA A 116 11.62 9.80 4.30
CA ALA A 116 11.57 8.77 5.34
C ALA A 116 11.50 7.36 4.74
N ILE A 117 10.76 7.16 3.66
CA ILE A 117 10.72 5.87 2.95
C ILE A 117 12.13 5.48 2.49
N ARG A 118 12.86 6.40 1.84
CA ARG A 118 14.26 6.17 1.43
C ARG A 118 15.17 5.91 2.63
N LYS A 119 14.98 6.61 3.75
CA LYS A 119 15.75 6.39 4.98
C LYS A 119 15.54 4.97 5.53
N ARG A 120 14.30 4.47 5.53
CA ARG A 120 13.96 3.10 5.97
C ARG A 120 14.47 2.04 5.01
N ARG A 121 14.56 2.35 3.71
CA ARG A 121 15.11 1.44 2.69
C ARG A 121 16.62 1.24 2.84
N ARG A 122 17.40 2.29 3.15
CA ARG A 122 18.87 2.24 3.24
C ARG A 122 19.46 1.05 3.99
N PRO A 123 19.04 0.69 5.22
CA PRO A 123 19.59 -0.48 5.92
C PRO A 123 19.26 -1.81 5.23
N LEU A 124 18.18 -1.86 4.44
CA LEU A 124 17.77 -3.04 3.68
C LEU A 124 18.50 -3.16 2.33
N ASP A 125 19.12 -2.08 1.83
CA ASP A 125 19.82 -2.08 0.54
C ASP A 125 20.94 -3.14 0.52
N LYS A 126 21.59 -3.41 1.66
CA LYS A 126 22.58 -4.49 1.80
C LYS A 126 21.97 -5.86 1.48
N TRP A 127 20.82 -6.19 2.10
CA TRP A 127 20.14 -7.47 1.88
C TRP A 127 19.57 -7.58 0.47
N ILE A 128 19.13 -6.46 -0.12
CA ILE A 128 18.65 -6.43 -1.51
C ILE A 128 19.80 -6.72 -2.48
N GLN A 129 20.99 -6.19 -2.24
CA GLN A 129 22.18 -6.46 -3.06
C GLN A 129 22.67 -7.90 -2.91
N GLU A 130 22.71 -8.43 -1.68
CA GLU A 130 23.09 -9.81 -1.41
C GLU A 130 22.10 -10.82 -2.01
N ALA A 131 20.79 -10.55 -1.94
CA ALA A 131 19.74 -11.39 -2.52
C ALA A 131 19.64 -11.31 -4.06
N GLY A 132 20.21 -10.27 -4.68
CA GLY A 132 20.27 -10.12 -6.15
C GLY A 132 21.48 -10.78 -6.81
N GLY A 133 22.41 -11.35 -6.02
CA GLY A 133 23.71 -11.84 -6.49
C GLY A 133 23.82 -13.35 -6.74
N SER A 134 22.76 -14.13 -6.53
CA SER A 134 22.76 -15.57 -6.80
C SER A 134 21.71 -15.93 -7.85
N ASP A 135 22.13 -16.70 -8.86
CA ASP A 135 21.35 -17.30 -9.95
C ASP A 135 21.19 -16.46 -11.23
N THR A 136 22.27 -16.41 -12.01
CA THR A 136 22.17 -16.58 -13.46
C THR A 136 22.80 -17.93 -13.82
N PRO A 137 22.02 -18.99 -14.08
CA PRO A 137 22.54 -20.15 -14.78
C PRO A 137 22.63 -19.80 -16.27
N GLY A 138 23.83 -19.95 -16.85
CA GLY A 138 24.00 -20.02 -18.29
C GLY A 138 23.55 -21.36 -18.87
#